data_AF-A0A965UT11-F1
#
_entry.id   AF-A0A965UT11-F1
#
_cell.length_a   1.000
_cell.length_b   1.000
_cell.length_c   1.000
_cell.angle_alpha   90.00
_cell.angle_beta   90.00
_cell.angle_gamma   90.00
#
_symmetry.space_group_name_H-M   'P 1'
#
loop_
_entity.id
_entity.type
_entity.pdbx_description
1 polymer ?
#
loop_
_entity_poly.entity_id
_entity_poly.type
_entity_poly.pdbx_seq_one_letter_code
_entity_poly.pdbx_strand_id
1 'polypeptide(L)'
;MRLRGNPADAWELGFHLAGIVGVEPWSFTLRELVWLADGRQHEAWTHTATLMSLWAQIHHDADAGPAPTMYHFHPFYRVPQPKPLEATPDLLIAMGFRPVKPPEVSDGS
;
A
#
# COMPACT_ATOMS: atom_id res chain seq x y z
N MET A 1 -17.62 -6.94 -11.05
CA MET A 1 -18.12 -7.25 -12.40
C MET A 1 -18.19 -8.78 -12.54
N ARG A 2 -19.39 -9.38 -12.57
CA ARG A 2 -19.56 -10.83 -12.77
C ARG A 2 -19.77 -11.06 -14.27
N LEU A 3 -18.77 -11.60 -14.97
CA LEU A 3 -18.94 -12.06 -16.36
C LEU A 3 -19.80 -13.32 -16.32
N ARG A 4 -20.95 -13.32 -16.99
CA ARG A 4 -21.83 -14.49 -17.03
C ARG A 4 -21.42 -15.44 -18.15
N GLY A 5 -20.15 -15.80 -18.27
CA GLY A 5 -19.64 -16.84 -19.18
C GLY A 5 -20.03 -16.72 -20.67
N ASN A 6 -20.68 -15.63 -21.07
CA ASN A 6 -21.19 -15.41 -22.42
C ASN A 6 -20.12 -14.65 -23.22
N PRO A 7 -19.76 -15.10 -24.44
CA PRO A 7 -18.78 -14.40 -25.27
C PRO A 7 -19.14 -12.93 -25.56
N ALA A 8 -20.43 -12.55 -25.56
CA ALA A 8 -20.85 -11.16 -25.71
C ALA A 8 -20.32 -10.26 -24.57
N ASP A 9 -20.27 -10.78 -23.33
CA ASP A 9 -19.77 -10.05 -22.16
C ASP A 9 -18.26 -9.74 -22.29
N ALA A 10 -17.51 -10.57 -23.01
CA ALA A 10 -16.07 -10.39 -23.22
C ALA A 10 -15.79 -9.21 -24.18
N TRP A 11 -16.60 -9.06 -25.22
CA TRP A 11 -16.52 -7.92 -26.14
C TRP A 11 -16.85 -6.62 -25.43
N GLU A 12 -17.94 -6.60 -24.66
CA GLU A 12 -18.32 -5.42 -23.86
C GLU A 12 -17.21 -5.01 -22.88
N LEU A 13 -16.60 -5.99 -22.20
CA LEU A 13 -15.47 -5.74 -21.30
C LEU A 13 -14.28 -5.12 -22.03
N GLY A 14 -13.94 -5.62 -23.23
CA GLY A 14 -12.86 -5.06 -24.04
C GLY A 14 -13.07 -3.58 -24.35
N PHE A 15 -14.26 -3.20 -24.82
CA PHE A 15 -14.60 -1.80 -25.09
C PHE A 15 -14.61 -0.95 -23.82
N HIS A 16 -15.09 -1.49 -22.70
CA HIS A 16 -15.11 -0.78 -21.43
C HIS A 16 -13.69 -0.44 -20.94
N LEU A 17 -12.79 -1.43 -20.95
CA LEU A 17 -11.39 -1.23 -20.53
C LEU A 17 -10.66 -0.27 -21.48
N ALA A 18 -10.86 -0.41 -22.78
CA ALA A 18 -10.30 0.49 -23.78
C ALA A 18 -10.79 1.94 -23.57
N GLY A 19 -12.07 2.12 -23.21
CA GLY A 19 -12.65 3.42 -22.87
C GLY A 19 -12.05 4.07 -21.62
N ILE A 20 -11.74 3.28 -20.58
CA ILE A 20 -11.07 3.79 -19.36
C ILE A 20 -9.67 4.33 -19.70
N VAL A 21 -8.93 3.62 -20.55
CA VAL A 21 -7.54 3.96 -20.90
C VAL A 21 -7.48 5.04 -21.99
N GLY A 22 -8.49 5.10 -22.87
CA GLY A 22 -8.53 6.00 -24.02
C GLY A 22 -7.78 5.46 -25.25
N VAL A 23 -7.78 4.14 -25.45
CA VAL A 23 -7.13 3.47 -26.59
C VAL A 23 -8.16 2.75 -27.45
N GLU A 24 -7.76 2.39 -28.65
CA GLU A 24 -8.55 1.52 -29.53
C GLU A 24 -8.56 0.06 -29.02
N PRO A 25 -9.72 -0.61 -29.00
CA PRO A 25 -9.87 -1.93 -28.35
C PRO A 25 -9.32 -3.11 -29.17
N TRP A 26 -9.21 -3.00 -30.49
CA TRP A 26 -8.82 -4.12 -31.37
C TRP A 26 -7.31 -4.34 -31.49
N SER A 27 -6.48 -3.36 -31.11
CA SER A 27 -5.03 -3.44 -31.18
C SER A 27 -4.41 -4.20 -30.00
N PHE A 28 -5.21 -4.50 -28.96
CA PHE A 28 -4.75 -5.11 -27.71
C PHE A 28 -5.57 -6.36 -27.37
N THR A 29 -4.92 -7.31 -26.70
CA THR A 29 -5.61 -8.43 -26.08
C THR A 29 -6.38 -7.97 -24.84
N LEU A 30 -7.42 -8.71 -24.47
CA LEU A 30 -8.21 -8.40 -23.28
C LEU A 30 -7.35 -8.32 -22.00
N ARG A 31 -6.33 -9.17 -21.88
CA ARG A 31 -5.40 -9.16 -20.74
C ARG A 31 -4.57 -7.88 -20.70
N GLU A 32 -4.08 -7.43 -21.85
CA GLU A 32 -3.31 -6.18 -21.94
C GLU A 32 -4.17 -4.97 -21.59
N LEU A 33 -5.42 -4.93 -22.06
CA LEU A 33 -6.37 -3.88 -21.67
C LEU A 33 -6.62 -3.83 -20.16
N VAL A 34 -6.69 -4.99 -19.49
CA VAL A 34 -6.80 -5.04 -18.02
C VAL A 34 -5.58 -4.41 -17.37
N TRP A 35 -4.36 -4.73 -17.83
CA TRP A 35 -3.14 -4.14 -17.27
C TRP A 35 -3.05 -2.63 -17.49
N LEU A 36 -3.44 -2.16 -18.68
CA LEU A 36 -3.49 -0.73 -18.98
C LEU A 36 -4.50 -0.01 -18.10
N ALA A 37 -5.70 -0.58 -17.93
CA ALA A 37 -6.75 -0.01 -17.08
C ALA A 37 -6.34 0.02 -15.61
N ASP A 38 -5.68 -1.02 -15.11
CA ASP A 38 -5.18 -1.09 -13.74
C ASP A 38 -4.11 -0.03 -13.48
N GLY A 39 -3.13 0.12 -14.38
CA GLY A 39 -2.11 1.16 -14.28
C GLY A 39 -2.72 2.58 -14.30
N ARG A 40 -3.71 2.81 -15.18
CA ARG A 40 -4.42 4.11 -15.27
C ARG A 40 -5.19 4.43 -13.98
N GLN A 41 -5.85 3.44 -13.39
CA GLN A 41 -6.55 3.61 -12.12
C GLN A 41 -5.58 3.90 -10.98
N HIS A 42 -4.48 3.15 -10.89
CA HIS A 42 -3.44 3.38 -9.89
C HIS A 42 -2.84 4.78 -9.99
N GLU A 43 -2.54 5.27 -11.20
CA GLU A 43 -2.04 6.62 -11.41
C GLU A 43 -3.04 7.69 -10.94
N ALA A 44 -4.31 7.57 -11.38
CA ALA A 44 -5.35 8.53 -11.02
C ALA A 44 -5.56 8.61 -9.50
N TRP A 45 -5.64 7.45 -8.84
CA TRP A 45 -5.79 7.39 -7.39
C TRP A 45 -4.53 7.84 -6.65
N THR A 46 -3.34 7.56 -7.18
CA THR A 46 -2.08 8.07 -6.60
C THR A 46 -2.05 9.59 -6.63
N HIS A 47 -2.46 10.20 -7.75
CA HIS A 47 -2.54 11.64 -7.86
C HIS A 47 -3.53 12.24 -6.85
N THR A 48 -4.74 11.71 -6.78
CA THR A 48 -5.77 12.17 -5.82
C THR A 48 -5.32 11.99 -4.38
N ALA A 49 -4.78 10.83 -4.02
CA ALA A 49 -4.30 10.55 -2.67
C ALA A 49 -3.14 11.47 -2.26
N THR A 50 -2.26 11.82 -3.20
CA THR A 50 -1.16 12.77 -2.95
C THR A 50 -1.71 14.16 -2.63
N LEU A 51 -2.69 14.66 -3.42
CA LEU A 51 -3.32 15.96 -3.16
C LEU A 51 -4.04 15.99 -1.80
N MET A 52 -4.76 14.92 -1.46
CA MET A 52 -5.43 14.80 -0.16
C MET A 52 -4.43 14.76 0.99
N SER A 53 -3.31 14.04 0.84
CA SER A 53 -2.25 14.01 1.86
C SER A 53 -1.60 15.37 2.06
N LEU A 54 -1.35 16.13 0.97
CA LEU A 54 -0.83 17.50 1.07
C LEU A 54 -1.81 18.40 1.84
N TRP A 55 -3.10 18.31 1.51
CA TRP A 55 -4.13 19.10 2.18
C TRP A 55 -4.24 18.74 3.66
N ALA A 56 -4.24 17.45 3.98
CA ALA A 56 -4.24 16.96 5.35
C ALA A 56 -3.00 17.45 6.11
N GLN A 57 -1.81 17.39 5.49
CA GLN A 57 -0.56 17.84 6.10
C GLN A 57 -0.56 19.34 6.43
N ILE A 58 -1.14 20.18 5.57
CA ILE A 58 -1.23 21.63 5.78
C ILE A 58 -2.15 21.97 6.97
N HIS A 59 -3.24 21.22 7.13
CA HIS A 59 -4.21 21.43 8.20
C HIS A 59 -3.96 20.56 9.44
N HIS A 60 -2.87 19.81 9.46
CA HIS A 60 -2.55 18.87 10.55
C HIS A 60 -2.01 19.62 11.76
N ASP A 61 -2.55 19.28 12.93
CA ASP A 61 -2.03 19.74 14.22
C ASP A 61 -0.89 18.83 14.68
N ALA A 62 0.29 19.41 14.90
CA ALA A 62 1.49 18.66 15.29
C ALA A 62 1.33 17.91 16.62
N ASP A 63 0.48 18.41 17.52
CA ASP A 63 0.25 17.79 18.83
C ASP A 63 -0.74 16.61 18.76
N ALA A 64 -1.49 16.48 17.65
CA ALA A 64 -2.50 15.43 17.45
C ALA A 64 -1.90 14.09 16.96
N GLY A 65 -0.59 14.01 16.78
CA GLY A 65 0.13 12.81 16.35
C GLY A 65 0.68 12.89 14.92
N PRO A 66 0.98 11.76 14.26
CA PRO A 66 1.54 11.77 12.91
C PRO A 66 0.48 12.16 11.86
N ALA A 67 0.90 12.97 10.90
CA ALA A 67 0.03 13.44 9.83
C ALA A 67 -0.38 12.30 8.87
N PRO A 68 -1.60 12.36 8.29
CA PRO A 68 -2.05 11.37 7.32
C PRO A 68 -1.21 11.37 6.04
N THR A 69 -0.65 10.22 5.68
CA THR A 69 0.10 10.02 4.42
C THR A 69 -0.81 9.62 3.25
N MET A 70 -0.28 9.61 2.02
CA MET A 70 -1.01 9.17 0.81
C MET A 70 -1.67 7.79 0.96
N TYR A 71 -1.06 6.88 1.73
CA TYR A 71 -1.57 5.51 1.92
C TYR A 71 -2.90 5.48 2.67
N HIS A 72 -3.25 6.53 3.41
CA HIS A 72 -4.56 6.62 4.09
C HIS A 72 -5.71 6.94 3.12
N PHE A 73 -5.41 7.55 1.97
CA PHE A 73 -6.42 8.01 1.01
C PHE A 73 -6.50 7.12 -0.23
N HIS A 74 -5.51 6.27 -0.47
CA HIS A 74 -5.44 5.44 -1.68
C HIS A 74 -6.17 4.10 -1.51
N PRO A 75 -7.18 3.76 -2.34
CA PRO A 75 -8.03 2.58 -2.13
C PRO A 75 -7.31 1.24 -2.35
N PHE A 76 -6.29 1.21 -3.23
CA PHE A 76 -5.57 -0.02 -3.54
C PHE A 76 -4.37 -0.29 -2.62
N TYR A 77 -3.98 0.70 -1.80
CA TYR A 77 -2.88 0.50 -0.85
C TYR A 77 -3.43 0.24 0.54
N ARG A 78 -2.79 -0.68 1.25
CA ARG A 78 -3.02 -0.83 2.69
C ARG A 78 -2.09 0.13 3.41
N VAL A 79 -2.61 0.83 4.40
CA VAL A 79 -1.80 1.65 5.31
C VAL A 79 -0.72 0.74 5.90
N PRO A 80 0.58 1.08 5.74
CA PRO A 80 1.65 0.32 6.35
C PRO A 80 1.45 0.28 7.86
N GLN A 81 1.32 -0.92 8.43
CA GLN A 81 1.33 -1.08 9.88
C GLN A 81 2.75 -0.76 10.36
N PRO A 82 2.90 0.01 11.46
CA PRO A 82 4.21 0.19 12.05
C PRO A 82 4.80 -1.19 12.36
N LYS A 83 6.01 -1.46 11.89
CA LYS A 83 6.72 -2.68 12.29
C LYS A 83 6.82 -2.66 13.82
N PRO A 84 6.50 -3.77 14.51
CA PRO A 84 6.73 -3.86 15.94
C PRO A 84 8.19 -3.50 16.19
N LEU A 85 8.44 -2.62 17.16
CA LEU A 85 9.80 -2.29 17.55
C LEU A 85 10.50 -3.60 17.92
N GLU A 86 11.55 -3.95 17.18
CA GLU A 86 12.39 -5.07 17.55
C GLU A 86 13.00 -4.73 18.91
N ALA A 87 12.85 -5.63 19.89
CA ALA A 87 13.37 -5.45 21.23
C ALA A 87 14.90 -5.58 21.20
N THR A 88 15.57 -4.55 20.68
CA THR A 88 17.02 -4.48 20.70
C THR A 88 17.49 -4.33 22.15
N PRO A 89 18.66 -4.88 22.50
CA PRO A 89 19.22 -4.78 23.84
C PRO A 89 19.28 -3.33 24.34
N ASP A 90 19.62 -2.39 23.46
CA ASP A 90 19.68 -0.96 23.78
C ASP A 90 18.33 -0.37 24.16
N LEU A 91 17.26 -0.78 23.46
CA LEU A 91 15.90 -0.31 23.71
C LEU A 91 15.35 -0.90 25.02
N LEU A 92 15.69 -2.16 25.32
CA LEU A 92 15.37 -2.79 26.60
C LEU A 92 16.12 -2.12 27.77
N ILE A 93 17.40 -1.79 27.59
CA ILE A 93 18.18 -1.07 28.59
C ILE A 93 17.62 0.34 28.81
N ALA A 94 17.26 1.06 27.74
CA ALA A 94 16.62 2.37 27.82
C ALA A 94 15.25 2.32 28.53
N MET A 95 14.51 1.22 28.39
CA MET A 95 13.26 0.97 29.12
C MET A 95 13.48 0.46 30.57
N GLY A 96 14.74 0.35 31.03
CA GLY A 96 15.07 -0.02 32.41
C GLY A 96 15.23 -1.52 32.67
N PHE A 97 15.18 -2.37 31.64
CA PHE A 97 15.51 -3.78 31.77
C PHE A 97 17.03 -3.97 31.85
N ARG A 98 17.49 -4.80 32.79
CA ARG A 98 18.92 -5.12 32.93
C ARG A 98 19.21 -6.52 32.37
N PRO A 99 20.18 -6.68 31.47
CA PRO A 99 20.60 -8.00 31.05
C PRO A 99 21.22 -8.75 32.24
N VAL A 100 20.76 -9.97 32.48
CA VAL A 100 21.36 -10.86 33.48
C VAL A 100 22.66 -11.42 32.89
N LYS A 101 23.79 -11.21 33.57
CA LYS A 101 25.07 -11.85 33.18
C LYS A 101 24.86 -13.36 33.25
N PRO A 102 25.16 -14.13 32.19
CA PRO A 102 25.13 -15.59 32.26
C PRO A 102 26.01 -16.07 33.42
N PRO A 103 25.62 -17.11 34.17
CA PRO A 103 26.48 -17.67 35.20
C PRO A 103 27.81 -18.08 34.56
N GLU A 104 28.93 -17.66 35.16
CA GLU A 104 30.25 -18.15 34.77
C GLU A 104 30.27 -19.66 35.00
N VAL A 105 30.17 -20.41 33.91
CA VAL A 105 30.41 -21.85 33.92
C VAL A 105 31.90 -21.98 34.19
N SER A 106 32.26 -22.35 35.42
CA SER A 106 33.63 -22.73 35.73
C SER A 106 33.92 -23.98 34.90
N ASP A 107 34.73 -23.84 33.85
CA ASP A 107 35.31 -24.99 33.17
C ASP A 107 36.13 -25.74 34.22
N GLY A 108 35.54 -26.86 34.68
CA GLY A 108 36.14 -27.72 35.70
C GLY A 108 37.52 -28.17 35.24
N SER A 109 38.46 -28.15 36.20
CA SER A 109 39.82 -28.69 36.07
C SER A 109 39.87 -30.14 35.60
#